data_AF-A0A945PPY9-F1
#
_entry.id   AF-A0A945PPY9-F1
#
_cell.length_a   1.000
_cell.length_b   1.000
_cell.length_c   1.000
_cell.angle_alpha   90.00
_cell.angle_beta   90.00
_cell.angle_gamma   90.00
#
_symmetry.space_group_name_H-M   'P 1'
#
loop_
_entity.id
_entity.type
_entity.pdbx_description
1 polymer ?
#
loop_
_entity_poly.entity_id
_entity_poly.type
_entity_poly.pdbx_seq_one_letter_code
_entity_poly.pdbx_strand_id
1 'polypeptide(L)'
;VHQCLLESEAVGLDAECAATAAHRYGSRFGMFLELIRETPELAERIHPDLPFSKAEVVFARDYEMACADKDIFRRRLPLWLLEKSRR
;
A
#
# COMPACT_ATOMS: atom_id res chain seq x y z
N VAL A 1 14.28 0.76 -8.42
CA VAL A 1 13.90 0.99 -7.00
C VAL A 1 14.14 2.43 -6.59
N HIS A 2 15.36 2.98 -6.74
CA HIS A 2 15.68 4.36 -6.33
C HIS A 2 14.76 5.43 -6.96
N GLN A 3 14.53 5.37 -8.28
CA GLN A 3 13.64 6.31 -8.97
C GLN A 3 12.20 6.30 -8.45
N CYS A 4 11.64 5.13 -8.20
CA CYS A 4 10.26 5.00 -7.75
C CYS A 4 10.07 5.46 -6.29
N LEU A 5 11.12 5.43 -5.47
CA LEU A 5 11.05 5.97 -4.11
C LEU A 5 10.96 7.51 -4.13
N LEU A 6 11.66 8.18 -5.04
CA LEU A 6 11.53 9.63 -5.23
C LEU A 6 10.11 10.00 -5.71
N GLU A 7 9.54 9.20 -6.61
CA GLU A 7 8.16 9.40 -7.08
C GLU A 7 7.12 9.21 -5.96
N SER A 8 7.40 8.36 -4.98
CA SER A 8 6.52 8.14 -3.84
C SER A 8 6.43 9.36 -2.91
N GLU A 9 7.52 10.10 -2.74
CA GLU A 9 7.52 11.36 -1.98
C GLU A 9 6.68 12.43 -2.68
N ALA A 10 6.74 12.49 -4.02
CA ALA A 10 5.99 13.45 -4.81
C ALA A 10 4.46 13.26 -4.70
N VAL A 11 4.00 12.04 -4.44
CA VAL A 11 2.58 11.72 -4.22
C VAL A 11 2.19 11.73 -2.73
N GLY A 12 3.09 12.15 -1.84
CA GLY A 12 2.83 12.26 -0.40
C GLY A 12 2.75 10.91 0.33
N LEU A 13 3.26 9.83 -0.28
CA LEU A 13 3.29 8.53 0.36
C LEU A 13 4.41 8.46 1.40
N ASP A 14 4.07 7.97 2.59
CA ASP A 14 5.03 7.70 3.65
C ASP A 14 6.18 6.78 3.18
N ALA A 15 7.41 7.09 3.58
CA ALA A 15 8.61 6.40 3.12
C ALA A 15 8.65 4.90 3.48
N GLU A 16 8.15 4.49 4.65
CA GLU A 16 8.09 3.08 5.03
C GLU A 16 7.00 2.34 4.23
N CYS A 17 5.85 3.00 4.03
CA CYS A 17 4.80 2.48 3.15
C CYS A 17 5.32 2.30 1.73
N ALA A 18 6.04 3.30 1.19
CA ALA A 18 6.64 3.24 -0.13
C ALA A 18 7.65 2.10 -0.27
N ALA A 19 8.55 1.92 0.70
CA ALA A 19 9.50 0.82 0.70
C ALA A 19 8.81 -0.55 0.74
N THR A 20 7.80 -0.70 1.59
CA THR A 20 7.05 -1.96 1.75
C THR A 20 6.20 -2.27 0.52
N ALA A 21 5.57 -1.25 -0.08
CA ALA A 21 4.79 -1.36 -1.30
C ALA A 21 5.70 -1.64 -2.51
N ALA A 22 6.85 -0.98 -2.64
CA ALA A 22 7.82 -1.26 -3.69
C ALA A 22 8.34 -2.71 -3.64
N HIS A 23 8.62 -3.22 -2.43
CA HIS A 23 9.04 -4.61 -2.25
C HIS A 23 7.93 -5.62 -2.61
N ARG A 24 6.66 -5.31 -2.34
CA ARG A 24 5.52 -6.20 -2.63
C ARG A 24 5.06 -6.16 -4.09
N TYR A 25 4.92 -4.97 -4.64
CA TYR A 25 4.36 -4.77 -5.97
C TYR A 25 5.43 -4.86 -7.07
N GLY A 26 6.70 -4.64 -6.74
CA GLY A 26 7.82 -4.77 -7.68
C GLY A 26 7.59 -3.93 -8.94
N SER A 27 7.48 -4.58 -10.10
CA SER A 27 7.20 -3.91 -11.38
C SER A 27 5.85 -3.19 -11.43
N ARG A 28 4.88 -3.56 -10.60
CA ARG A 28 3.55 -2.92 -10.52
C ARG A 28 3.53 -1.67 -9.64
N PHE A 29 4.65 -1.33 -9.00
CA PHE A 29 4.72 -0.19 -8.09
C PHE A 29 4.46 1.16 -8.81
N GLY A 30 4.85 1.31 -10.07
CA GLY A 30 4.53 2.50 -10.85
C GLY A 30 3.01 2.71 -11.03
N MET A 31 2.26 1.64 -11.31
CA MET A 31 0.80 1.70 -11.39
C MET A 31 0.15 2.07 -10.05
N PHE A 32 0.74 1.57 -8.96
CA PHE A 32 0.30 1.91 -7.62
C PHE A 32 0.51 3.40 -7.29
N LEU A 33 1.64 3.99 -7.72
CA LEU A 33 1.88 5.43 -7.56
C LEU A 33 0.93 6.27 -8.42
N GLU A 34 0.56 5.80 -9.62
CA GLU A 34 -0.44 6.48 -10.46
C GLU A 34 -1.81 6.54 -9.77
N LEU A 35 -2.24 5.43 -9.15
CA LEU A 35 -3.47 5.39 -8.37
C LEU A 35 -3.49 6.44 -7.25
N ILE A 36 -2.36 6.64 -6.57
CA ILE A 36 -2.23 7.67 -5.53
C ILE A 36 -2.23 9.07 -6.15
N ARG A 37 -1.60 9.25 -7.32
CA ARG A 37 -1.61 10.53 -8.03
C ARG A 37 -3.02 10.94 -8.44
N GLU A 38 -3.83 9.98 -8.88
CA GLU A 38 -5.24 10.21 -9.25
C GLU A 38 -6.12 10.49 -8.02
N THR A 39 -5.85 9.83 -6.88
CA THR A 39 -6.60 10.01 -5.63
C THR A 39 -5.65 10.19 -4.43
N PRO A 40 -5.17 11.42 -4.17
CA PRO A 40 -4.15 11.69 -3.16
C PRO A 40 -4.51 11.26 -1.74
N GLU A 41 -5.80 11.22 -1.37
CA GLU A 41 -6.21 10.76 -0.03
C GLU A 41 -5.85 9.29 0.24
N LEU A 42 -5.55 8.52 -0.81
CA LEU A 42 -5.13 7.12 -0.70
C LEU A 42 -3.68 6.96 -0.22
N ALA A 43 -2.87 8.02 -0.22
CA ALA A 43 -1.52 8.00 0.35
C ALA A 43 -1.52 7.79 1.88
N GLU A 44 -2.62 8.10 2.55
CA GLU A 44 -2.72 8.01 4.01
C GLU A 44 -2.56 6.58 4.51
N ARG A 45 -1.90 6.42 5.67
CA ARG A 45 -1.77 5.14 6.36
C ARG A 45 -3.14 4.60 6.77
N ILE A 46 -3.34 3.29 6.61
CA ILE A 46 -4.53 2.59 7.13
C ILE A 46 -4.46 2.47 8.66
N HIS A 47 -3.25 2.24 9.16
CA HIS A 47 -2.98 2.09 10.59
C HIS A 47 -1.71 2.87 10.93
N PRO A 48 -1.70 3.70 11.99
CA PRO A 48 -0.57 4.58 12.31
C PRO A 48 0.75 3.81 12.44
N ASP A 49 0.73 2.64 13.09
CA ASP A 49 1.95 1.88 13.38
C ASP A 49 2.37 0.88 12.29
N LEU A 50 1.60 0.73 11.21
CA LEU A 50 1.88 -0.29 10.18
C LEU A 50 2.14 0.38 8.82
N PRO A 51 3.11 -0.12 8.03
CA PRO A 51 3.53 0.50 6.77
C PRO A 51 2.61 0.10 5.61
N PHE A 52 1.31 0.36 5.76
CA PHE A 52 0.31 0.13 4.72
C PHE A 52 -0.54 1.38 4.50
N SER A 53 -0.73 1.77 3.23
CA SER A 53 -1.56 2.92 2.85
C SER A 53 -2.92 2.49 2.30
N LYS A 54 -3.91 3.39 2.33
CA LYS A 54 -5.27 3.13 1.85
C LYS A 54 -5.29 2.73 0.37
N ALA A 55 -4.35 3.25 -0.41
CA ALA A 55 -4.14 2.89 -1.81
C ALA A 55 -3.99 1.38 -2.01
N GLU A 56 -3.42 0.67 -1.04
CA GLU A 56 -3.18 -0.76 -1.17
C GLU A 56 -4.45 -1.59 -1.09
N VAL A 57 -5.47 -1.11 -0.38
CA VAL A 57 -6.79 -1.73 -0.33
C VAL A 57 -7.48 -1.59 -1.67
N VAL A 58 -7.44 -0.38 -2.25
CA VAL A 58 -8.00 -0.10 -3.58
C VAL A 58 -7.25 -0.92 -4.63
N PHE A 59 -5.92 -0.91 -4.59
CA PHE A 59 -5.08 -1.68 -5.50
C PHE A 59 -5.37 -3.19 -5.43
N ALA A 60 -5.55 -3.73 -4.22
CA ALA A 60 -5.90 -5.13 -4.03
C ALA A 60 -7.27 -5.49 -4.62
N ARG A 61 -8.26 -4.59 -4.53
CA ARG A 61 -9.60 -4.79 -5.11
C ARG A 61 -9.55 -4.73 -6.63
N ASP A 62 -8.97 -3.67 -7.17
CA ASP A 62 -9.06 -3.33 -8.60
C ASP A 62 -8.09 -4.15 -9.45
N TYR A 63 -6.89 -4.43 -8.94
CA TYR A 63 -5.82 -5.09 -9.71
C TYR A 63 -5.49 -6.50 -9.23
N GLU A 64 -5.94 -6.89 -8.04
CA GLU A 64 -5.67 -8.22 -7.49
C GLU A 64 -6.92 -9.05 -7.18
N MET A 65 -8.08 -8.63 -7.69
CA MET A 65 -9.37 -9.33 -7.62
C MET A 65 -9.81 -9.68 -6.19
N ALA A 66 -9.42 -8.86 -5.20
CA ALA A 66 -9.80 -9.11 -3.82
C ALA A 66 -11.28 -8.75 -3.61
N CYS A 67 -12.16 -9.76 -3.57
CA CYS A 67 -13.61 -9.55 -3.46
C CYS A 67 -14.14 -9.35 -2.03
N ALA A 68 -13.28 -9.50 -1.00
CA ALA A 68 -13.69 -9.40 0.39
C ALA A 68 -12.59 -8.82 1.28
N ASP A 69 -12.99 -8.04 2.28
CA ASP A 69 -12.07 -7.42 3.25
C ASP A 69 -11.19 -8.45 3.96
N LYS A 70 -11.73 -9.64 4.26
CA LYS A 70 -10.96 -10.75 4.85
C LYS A 70 -9.83 -11.26 3.95
N ASP A 71 -9.97 -11.16 2.62
CA ASP A 71 -8.93 -11.57 1.67
C ASP A 71 -7.83 -10.50 1.63
N ILE A 72 -8.24 -9.23 1.60
CA ILE A 72 -7.32 -8.08 1.64
C ILE A 72 -6.50 -8.10 2.93
N PHE A 73 -7.15 -8.04 4.09
CA PHE A 73 -6.50 -7.83 5.39
C PHE A 73 -5.81 -9.05 6.01
N ARG A 74 -5.96 -10.23 5.39
CA ARG A 74 -5.31 -11.48 5.82
C ARG A 74 -4.23 -11.96 4.86
N ARG A 75 -4.40 -11.76 3.53
CA ARG A 75 -3.52 -12.36 2.50
C ARG A 75 -2.70 -11.33 1.75
N ARG A 76 -3.25 -10.16 1.44
CA ARG A 76 -2.57 -9.13 0.61
C ARG A 76 -1.89 -8.06 1.45
N LEU A 77 -2.59 -7.63 2.50
CA LEU A 77 -2.11 -6.72 3.53
C LEU A 77 -2.27 -7.48 4.84
N PRO A 78 -1.25 -8.16 5.39
CA PRO A 78 -1.38 -8.95 6.61
C PRO A 78 -1.54 -8.09 7.88
N LEU A 79 -2.35 -7.02 7.79
CA LEU A 79 -2.70 -6.07 8.84
C LEU A 79 -3.19 -6.80 10.10
N TRP A 80 -4.12 -7.75 9.96
CA TRP A 80 -4.65 -8.49 11.12
C TRP A 80 -3.65 -9.43 11.80
N LEU A 81 -2.60 -9.84 11.08
CA LEU A 81 -1.53 -10.65 11.66
C LEU A 81 -0.51 -9.75 12.38
N LEU A 82 -0.13 -8.65 11.74
CA LEU A 82 0.89 -7.73 12.23
C LEU A 82 0.40 -6.86 13.40
N GLU A 83 -0.87 -6.44 13.40
CA GLU A 83 -1.47 -5.75 14.54
C GLU A 83 -1.45 -6.64 15.79
N LYS A 84 -1.80 -7.92 15.64
CA LYS A 84 -1.84 -8.87 16.76
C LYS A 84 -0.46 -9.21 17.31
N SER A 85 0.57 -9.24 16.46
CA SER A 85 1.95 -9.52 16.90
C SER A 85 2.62 -8.33 17.62
N ARG A 86 2.03 -7.14 17.56
CA ARG A 86 2.57 -5.92 18.19
C ARG A 86 1.94 -5.59 19.54
N ARG A 87 1.06 -6.44 20.07
CA ARG A 87 0.48 -6.35 21.43
C ARG A 87 1.21 -7.26 22.41
#